data_AF-A0A3N5X5D6-F1
#
_entry.id   AF-A0A3N5X5D6-F1
#
_cell.length_a   1.000
_cell.length_b   1.000
_cell.length_c   1.000
_cell.angle_alpha   90.00
_cell.angle_beta   90.00
_cell.angle_gamma   90.00
#
_symmetry.space_group_name_H-M   'P 1'
#
loop_
_entity.id
_entity.type
_entity.pdbx_description
1 polymer ?
#
loop_
_entity_poly.entity_id
_entity_poly.type
_entity_poly.pdbx_seq_one_letter_code
_entity_poly.pdbx_strand_id
1 'polypeptide(L)'
;MRQLSPRFLSDLKNPDGVLWPVLDRVKHDHTLMLAIREDYINVYYRGGNLLRIKERRSGGYTAFFDKKYNEGRVSLPDCPTTISSQSEARKRVQSFPQYKEAMDLYFSAHNKPEREFQQLVARENNFSTISNESEYFILDIEFAEPGFKDGGRFDMLAIRWLACERRDGSRCWPALIEMKYGDGALEGSAGLIKHLCDIQSLVGDSNRYARLVLGLQDRFNQLNDLGLLTFNRAKDLKVRFGPTAKPEVIMILANHNPRSTKLAAILNSPELCQYETCGTFDLRFFAASFGGYGMHQDSILTLHEFRQLLKNRRGGTESPGA
;
A
#
# COMPACT_ATOMS: atom_id res chain seq x y z
N MET A 1 13.85 -12.89 5.62
CA MET A 1 14.10 -11.88 4.55
C MET A 1 12.80 -11.77 3.79
N ARG A 2 12.15 -10.60 3.69
CA ARG A 2 10.79 -10.52 3.09
C ARG A 2 10.82 -10.31 1.58
N GLN A 3 11.44 -11.24 0.87
CA GLN A 3 11.59 -11.20 -0.59
C GLN A 3 11.37 -12.59 -1.19
N LEU A 4 10.92 -12.64 -2.44
CA LEU A 4 10.76 -13.90 -3.16
C LEU A 4 12.12 -14.58 -3.39
N SER A 5 12.10 -15.91 -3.48
CA SER A 5 13.27 -16.68 -3.90
C SER A 5 13.67 -16.31 -5.35
N PRO A 6 14.96 -16.48 -5.74
CA PRO A 6 15.38 -16.24 -7.11
C PRO A 6 14.60 -17.07 -8.15
N ARG A 7 14.22 -18.29 -7.77
CA ARG A 7 13.39 -19.17 -8.61
C ARG A 7 11.99 -18.58 -8.80
N PHE A 8 11.32 -18.18 -7.72
CA PHE A 8 9.98 -17.60 -7.79
C PHE A 8 10.00 -16.32 -8.64
N LEU A 9 10.98 -15.44 -8.42
CA LEU A 9 11.14 -14.23 -9.23
C LEU A 9 11.37 -14.56 -10.71
N SER A 10 12.21 -15.56 -11.02
CA SER A 10 12.45 -16.04 -12.38
C SER A 10 11.19 -16.60 -13.04
N ASP A 11 10.42 -17.40 -12.31
CA ASP A 11 9.16 -18.00 -12.78
C ASP A 11 8.09 -16.94 -13.07
N LEU A 12 8.12 -15.80 -12.38
CA LEU A 12 7.25 -14.66 -12.67
C LEU A 12 7.76 -13.84 -13.85
N LYS A 13 9.08 -13.59 -13.93
CA LYS A 13 9.68 -12.58 -14.83
C LYS A 13 9.91 -13.08 -16.26
N ASN A 14 10.23 -14.36 -16.43
CA ASN A 14 10.64 -14.89 -17.74
C ASN A 14 9.41 -15.36 -18.53
N PRO A 15 9.30 -15.09 -19.85
CA PRO A 15 8.17 -15.53 -20.68
C PRO A 15 7.86 -17.04 -20.62
N ASP A 16 8.87 -17.88 -20.39
CA ASP A 16 8.75 -19.34 -20.26
C ASP A 16 8.58 -19.81 -18.79
N GLY A 17 8.63 -18.88 -17.83
CA GLY A 17 8.48 -19.15 -16.41
C GLY A 17 7.07 -19.62 -16.05
N VAL A 18 6.94 -20.46 -15.02
CA VAL A 18 5.67 -21.10 -14.65
C VAL A 18 4.57 -20.08 -14.30
N LEU A 19 4.96 -18.96 -13.70
CA LEU A 19 4.04 -17.93 -13.20
C LEU A 19 3.96 -16.68 -14.09
N TRP A 20 4.67 -16.66 -15.23
CA TRP A 20 4.57 -15.58 -16.21
C TRP A 20 3.13 -15.20 -16.58
N PRO A 21 2.20 -16.16 -16.82
CA PRO A 21 0.81 -15.81 -17.12
C PRO A 21 0.14 -14.95 -16.04
N VAL A 22 0.52 -15.12 -14.77
CA VAL A 22 -0.03 -14.34 -13.65
C VAL A 22 0.52 -12.92 -13.68
N LEU A 23 1.84 -12.76 -13.86
CA LEU A 23 2.46 -11.43 -13.97
C LEU A 23 1.92 -10.67 -15.19
N ASP A 24 1.85 -11.34 -16.33
CA ASP A 24 1.32 -10.78 -17.57
C ASP A 24 -0.13 -10.31 -17.41
N ARG A 25 -0.97 -11.09 -16.72
CA ARG A 25 -2.34 -10.66 -16.41
C ARG A 25 -2.37 -9.41 -15.55
N VAL A 26 -1.57 -9.34 -14.48
CA VAL A 26 -1.53 -8.18 -13.59
C VAL A 26 -1.12 -6.91 -14.34
N LYS A 27 -0.15 -7.02 -15.25
CA LYS A 27 0.30 -5.89 -16.07
C LYS A 27 -0.77 -5.36 -17.02
N HIS A 28 -1.68 -6.21 -17.49
CA HIS A 28 -2.74 -5.85 -18.44
C HIS A 28 -4.11 -5.60 -17.78
N ASP A 29 -4.18 -5.65 -16.45
CA ASP A 29 -5.41 -5.46 -15.70
C ASP A 29 -5.17 -4.46 -14.57
N HIS A 30 -5.36 -3.17 -14.88
CA HIS A 30 -5.09 -2.07 -13.95
C HIS A 30 -6.01 -2.02 -12.71
N THR A 31 -6.95 -2.96 -12.59
CA THR A 31 -7.74 -3.17 -11.36
C THR A 31 -7.06 -4.13 -10.38
N LEU A 32 -5.96 -4.75 -10.77
CA LEU A 32 -5.17 -5.67 -9.95
C LEU A 32 -3.93 -4.99 -9.38
N MET A 33 -3.49 -5.45 -8.21
CA MET A 33 -2.22 -5.07 -7.61
C MET A 33 -1.50 -6.32 -7.11
N LEU A 34 -0.28 -6.57 -7.57
CA LEU A 34 0.56 -7.63 -7.02
C LEU A 34 1.39 -7.07 -5.87
N ALA A 35 1.35 -7.74 -4.72
CA ALA A 35 2.22 -7.43 -3.59
C ALA A 35 3.07 -8.64 -3.21
N ILE A 36 4.34 -8.36 -2.88
CA ILE A 36 5.33 -9.36 -2.50
C ILE A 36 5.38 -9.52 -0.98
N ARG A 37 5.52 -10.76 -0.53
CA ARG A 37 5.81 -11.16 0.85
C ARG A 37 7.00 -12.12 0.83
N GLU A 38 7.40 -12.67 1.99
CA GLU A 38 8.57 -13.54 2.10
C GLU A 38 8.53 -14.76 1.17
N ASP A 39 7.52 -15.61 1.26
CA ASP A 39 7.45 -16.86 0.47
C ASP A 39 6.19 -16.94 -0.41
N TYR A 40 5.50 -15.82 -0.60
CA TYR A 40 4.28 -15.75 -1.39
C TYR A 40 4.06 -14.35 -2.00
N ILE A 41 3.19 -14.32 -3.00
CA ILE A 41 2.58 -13.09 -3.50
C ILE A 41 1.08 -13.10 -3.20
N ASN A 42 0.50 -11.92 -3.04
CA ASN A 42 -0.93 -11.71 -3.14
C ASN A 42 -1.21 -10.89 -4.40
N VAL A 43 -2.30 -11.20 -5.11
CA VAL A 43 -2.90 -10.35 -6.13
C VAL A 43 -4.17 -9.79 -5.53
N TYR A 44 -4.26 -8.47 -5.42
CA TYR A 44 -5.39 -7.76 -4.85
C TYR A 44 -6.35 -7.26 -5.93
N TYR A 45 -7.64 -7.27 -5.61
CA TYR A 45 -8.72 -6.63 -6.38
C TYR A 45 -9.63 -5.90 -5.38
N ARG A 46 -9.84 -4.60 -5.59
CA ARG A 46 -10.63 -3.73 -4.70
C ARG A 46 -10.21 -3.80 -3.22
N GLY A 47 -8.90 -3.93 -2.97
CA GLY A 47 -8.32 -4.06 -1.64
C GLY A 47 -8.47 -5.44 -0.99
N GLY A 48 -9.13 -6.40 -1.66
CA GLY A 48 -9.25 -7.79 -1.21
C GLY A 48 -8.24 -8.70 -1.89
N ASN A 49 -7.77 -9.75 -1.19
CA ASN A 49 -6.86 -10.74 -1.76
C ASN A 49 -7.59 -11.70 -2.72
N LEU A 50 -7.50 -11.43 -4.03
CA LEU A 50 -8.06 -12.25 -5.12
C LEU A 50 -7.29 -13.56 -5.29
N LEU A 51 -5.97 -13.55 -5.12
CA LEU A 51 -5.17 -14.76 -5.28
C LEU A 51 -3.91 -14.67 -4.45
N ARG A 52 -3.71 -15.66 -3.57
CA ARG A 52 -2.41 -15.92 -2.96
C ARG A 52 -1.69 -17.03 -3.71
N ILE A 53 -0.45 -16.81 -4.09
CA ILE A 53 0.44 -17.85 -4.64
C ILE A 53 1.63 -18.02 -3.69
N LYS A 54 1.80 -19.21 -3.13
CA LYS A 54 2.88 -19.54 -2.18
C LYS A 54 3.78 -20.65 -2.72
N GLU A 55 5.09 -20.47 -2.60
CA GLU A 55 6.09 -21.46 -3.02
C GLU A 55 6.06 -22.71 -2.12
N ARG A 56 6.19 -23.90 -2.73
CA ARG A 56 6.21 -25.18 -2.01
C ARG A 56 7.64 -25.69 -1.85
N ARG A 57 7.94 -26.28 -0.68
CA ARG A 57 9.22 -26.98 -0.44
C ARG A 57 9.48 -28.11 -1.43
N SER A 58 8.43 -28.81 -1.88
CA SER A 58 8.50 -29.90 -2.86
C SER A 58 8.66 -29.42 -4.31
N GLY A 59 8.78 -28.10 -4.54
CA GLY A 59 8.72 -27.49 -5.86
C GLY A 59 7.30 -27.15 -6.31
N GLY A 60 7.21 -26.16 -7.23
CA GLY A 60 5.96 -25.58 -7.70
C GLY A 60 5.31 -24.67 -6.66
N TYR A 61 4.03 -24.35 -6.88
CA TYR A 61 3.29 -23.36 -6.11
C TYR A 61 1.93 -23.88 -5.66
N THR A 62 1.39 -23.25 -4.62
CA THR A 62 -0.02 -23.38 -4.21
C THR A 62 -0.76 -22.09 -4.49
N ALA A 63 -1.99 -22.20 -4.98
CA ALA A 63 -2.90 -21.11 -5.27
C ALA A 63 -4.09 -21.15 -4.29
N PHE A 64 -4.43 -20.00 -3.70
CA PHE A 64 -5.51 -19.88 -2.73
C PHE A 64 -6.39 -18.66 -3.02
N PHE A 65 -7.70 -18.88 -3.03
CA PHE A 65 -8.77 -17.87 -3.05
C PHE A 65 -9.61 -18.04 -1.79
N ASP A 66 -9.95 -16.94 -1.11
CA ASP A 66 -10.74 -16.98 0.12
C ASP A 66 -12.22 -17.19 -0.22
N LYS A 67 -12.73 -18.38 0.09
CA LYS A 67 -14.12 -18.78 -0.24
C LYS A 67 -15.18 -17.90 0.43
N LYS A 68 -14.83 -17.13 1.47
CA LYS A 68 -15.76 -16.17 2.10
C LYS A 68 -16.23 -15.09 1.11
N TYR A 69 -15.45 -14.79 0.08
CA TYR A 69 -15.88 -13.83 -0.94
C TYR A 69 -17.02 -14.36 -1.81
N ASN A 70 -17.28 -15.67 -1.83
CA ASN A 70 -18.32 -16.23 -2.67
C ASN A 70 -19.59 -16.55 -1.89
N GLU A 71 -19.51 -17.11 -0.67
CA GLU A 71 -20.68 -17.53 0.13
C GLU A 71 -21.73 -18.35 -0.68
N GLY A 72 -21.31 -19.03 -1.74
CA GLY A 72 -22.19 -19.79 -2.65
C GLY A 72 -22.98 -18.94 -3.66
N ARG A 73 -22.72 -17.63 -3.79
CA ARG A 73 -23.44 -16.71 -4.67
C ARG A 73 -23.12 -16.89 -6.15
N VAL A 74 -21.88 -17.26 -6.48
CA VAL A 74 -21.39 -17.49 -7.86
C VAL A 74 -20.89 -18.92 -7.99
N SER A 75 -21.14 -19.54 -9.14
CA SER A 75 -20.51 -20.82 -9.49
C SER A 75 -19.05 -20.59 -9.83
N LEU A 76 -18.16 -20.90 -8.88
CA LEU A 76 -16.72 -20.76 -9.11
C LEU A 76 -16.19 -21.90 -9.99
N PRO A 77 -15.29 -21.59 -10.94
CA PRO A 77 -14.68 -22.62 -11.78
C PRO A 77 -13.80 -23.55 -10.93
N ASP A 78 -13.81 -24.84 -11.28
CA ASP A 78 -12.86 -25.79 -10.71
C ASP A 78 -11.46 -25.46 -11.26
N CYS A 79 -10.55 -25.10 -10.36
CA CYS A 79 -9.24 -24.59 -10.71
C CYS A 79 -8.16 -25.29 -9.87
N PRO A 80 -6.99 -25.57 -10.47
CA PRO A 80 -5.97 -26.39 -9.83
C PRO A 80 -5.38 -25.69 -8.60
N THR A 81 -5.45 -26.30 -7.43
CA THR A 81 -4.92 -25.72 -6.17
C THR A 81 -3.39 -25.65 -6.17
N THR A 82 -2.74 -26.40 -7.06
CA THR A 82 -1.31 -26.36 -7.32
C THR A 82 -1.02 -25.77 -8.69
N ILE A 83 0.12 -25.10 -8.83
CA ILE A 83 0.62 -24.61 -10.11
C ILE A 83 2.05 -25.14 -10.27
N SER A 84 2.25 -26.04 -11.23
CA SER A 84 3.55 -26.57 -11.63
C SER A 84 3.87 -26.30 -13.11
N SER A 85 2.90 -25.77 -13.87
CA SER A 85 3.04 -25.45 -15.30
C SER A 85 2.36 -24.14 -15.68
N GLN A 86 2.77 -23.55 -16.83
CA GLN A 86 2.09 -22.39 -17.39
C GLN A 86 0.61 -22.65 -17.74
N SER A 87 0.26 -23.88 -18.13
CA SER A 87 -1.12 -24.24 -18.45
C SER A 87 -2.03 -24.08 -17.22
N GLU A 88 -1.58 -24.53 -16.06
CA GLU A 88 -2.32 -24.36 -14.80
C GLU A 88 -2.37 -22.89 -14.36
N ALA A 89 -1.27 -22.14 -14.54
CA ALA A 89 -1.25 -20.70 -14.27
C ALA A 89 -2.25 -19.94 -15.18
N ARG A 90 -2.33 -20.31 -16.47
CA ARG A 90 -3.30 -19.74 -17.42
C ARG A 90 -4.75 -20.07 -17.03
N LYS A 91 -5.04 -21.31 -16.66
CA LYS A 91 -6.37 -21.69 -16.12
C LYS A 91 -6.74 -20.87 -14.88
N ARG A 92 -5.77 -20.63 -13.99
CA ARG A 92 -5.97 -19.76 -12.83
C ARG A 92 -6.23 -18.31 -13.21
N VAL A 93 -5.55 -17.77 -14.21
CA VAL A 93 -5.83 -16.40 -14.70
C VAL A 93 -7.20 -16.30 -15.39
N GLN A 94 -7.57 -17.31 -16.17
CA GLN A 94 -8.85 -17.35 -16.89
C GLN A 94 -10.08 -17.37 -15.96
N SER A 95 -9.91 -17.76 -14.70
CA SER A 95 -10.98 -17.75 -13.69
C SER A 95 -11.13 -16.42 -12.94
N PHE A 96 -10.26 -15.45 -13.19
CA PHE A 96 -10.32 -14.14 -12.53
C PHE A 96 -11.66 -13.43 -12.69
N PRO A 97 -12.34 -13.43 -13.86
CA PRO A 97 -13.64 -12.79 -13.98
C PRO A 97 -14.67 -13.29 -12.95
N GLN A 98 -14.79 -14.61 -12.76
CA GLN A 98 -15.73 -15.19 -11.79
C GLN A 98 -15.32 -14.92 -10.34
N TYR A 99 -14.02 -14.94 -10.03
CA TYR A 99 -13.55 -14.57 -8.69
C TYR A 99 -13.76 -13.09 -8.39
N LYS A 100 -13.59 -12.21 -9.39
CA LYS A 100 -13.91 -10.78 -9.26
C LYS A 100 -15.40 -10.55 -9.05
N GLU A 101 -16.25 -11.22 -9.81
CA GLU A 101 -17.70 -11.15 -9.64
C GLU A 101 -18.12 -11.57 -8.22
N ALA A 102 -17.56 -12.67 -7.71
CA ALA A 102 -17.79 -13.09 -6.32
C ALA A 102 -17.37 -11.99 -5.33
N MET A 103 -16.18 -11.42 -5.50
CA MET A 103 -15.69 -10.32 -4.66
C MET A 103 -16.57 -9.05 -4.77
N ASP A 104 -17.08 -8.71 -5.95
CA ASP A 104 -17.96 -7.57 -6.16
C ASP A 104 -19.30 -7.74 -5.43
N LEU A 105 -19.89 -8.94 -5.51
CA LEU A 105 -21.09 -9.28 -4.74
C LEU A 105 -20.85 -9.33 -3.24
N TYR A 106 -19.66 -9.74 -2.80
CA TYR A 106 -19.31 -9.71 -1.38
C TYR A 106 -19.13 -8.29 -0.87
N PHE A 107 -18.39 -7.44 -1.59
CA PHE A 107 -18.10 -6.07 -1.17
C PHE A 107 -19.30 -5.12 -1.28
N SER A 108 -20.29 -5.43 -2.12
CA SER A 108 -21.56 -4.70 -2.10
C SER A 108 -22.31 -4.87 -0.77
N ALA A 109 -22.19 -6.03 -0.12
CA ALA A 109 -22.77 -6.30 1.19
C ALA A 109 -21.82 -5.95 2.36
N HIS A 110 -20.52 -6.14 2.17
CA HIS A 110 -19.48 -5.96 3.18
C HIS A 110 -18.51 -4.86 2.75
N ASN A 111 -19.00 -3.61 2.70
CA ASN A 111 -18.23 -2.50 2.16
C ASN A 111 -16.94 -2.26 2.97
N LYS A 112 -15.80 -2.17 2.26
CA LYS A 112 -14.45 -1.92 2.80
C LYS A 112 -13.75 -0.84 1.99
N PRO A 113 -14.30 0.39 1.95
CA PRO A 113 -13.84 1.43 1.03
C PRO A 113 -12.38 1.82 1.31
N GLU A 114 -11.95 1.85 2.57
CA GLU A 114 -10.56 2.16 2.93
C GLU A 114 -9.55 1.28 2.19
N ARG A 115 -9.79 -0.04 2.10
CA ARG A 115 -8.89 -0.96 1.39
C ARG A 115 -8.89 -0.75 -0.11
N GLU A 116 -10.05 -0.47 -0.69
CA GLU A 116 -10.16 -0.14 -2.11
C GLU A 116 -9.38 1.14 -2.42
N PHE A 117 -9.49 2.17 -1.57
CA PHE A 117 -8.76 3.42 -1.74
C PHE A 117 -7.26 3.28 -1.50
N GLN A 118 -6.79 2.41 -0.60
CA GLN A 118 -5.37 2.05 -0.50
C GLN A 118 -4.84 1.51 -1.83
N GLN A 119 -5.58 0.59 -2.47
CA GLN A 119 -5.20 0.05 -3.77
C GLN A 119 -5.25 1.12 -4.88
N LEU A 120 -6.20 2.07 -4.83
CA LEU A 120 -6.24 3.21 -5.75
C LEU A 120 -5.01 4.10 -5.61
N VAL A 121 -4.60 4.44 -4.38
CA VAL A 121 -3.36 5.19 -4.12
C VAL A 121 -2.16 4.44 -4.70
N ALA A 122 -2.06 3.13 -4.47
CA ALA A 122 -0.99 2.32 -5.05
C ALA A 122 -0.97 2.37 -6.58
N ARG A 123 -2.13 2.26 -7.24
CA ARG A 123 -2.23 2.35 -8.70
C ARG A 123 -1.76 3.69 -9.23
N GLU A 124 -2.30 4.79 -8.69
CA GLU A 124 -1.98 6.13 -9.17
C GLU A 124 -0.48 6.44 -9.08
N ASN A 125 0.18 5.92 -8.06
CA ASN A 125 1.60 6.18 -7.78
C ASN A 125 2.58 5.18 -8.39
N ASN A 126 2.14 3.99 -8.79
CA ASN A 126 3.06 2.95 -9.26
C ASN A 126 2.98 2.67 -10.77
N PHE A 127 1.79 2.68 -11.36
CA PHE A 127 1.64 2.19 -12.74
C PHE A 127 0.50 2.84 -13.53
N SER A 128 0.03 4.02 -13.11
CA SER A 128 -0.88 4.85 -13.90
C SER A 128 -0.14 5.55 -15.05
N THR A 129 -0.88 6.22 -15.94
CA THR A 129 -0.29 7.03 -17.02
C THR A 129 0.51 8.23 -16.50
N ILE A 130 0.33 8.61 -15.23
CA ILE A 130 1.01 9.74 -14.58
C ILE A 130 2.00 9.31 -13.49
N SER A 131 2.10 8.00 -13.18
CA SER A 131 2.91 7.52 -12.04
C SER A 131 4.41 7.82 -12.17
N ASN A 132 4.87 8.15 -13.37
CA ASN A 132 6.23 8.61 -13.58
C ASN A 132 6.54 9.93 -12.84
N GLU A 133 5.52 10.76 -12.63
CA GLU A 133 5.62 12.08 -12.01
C GLU A 133 5.45 12.03 -10.49
N SER A 134 4.77 11.01 -9.95
CA SER A 134 4.65 10.82 -8.50
C SER A 134 5.98 10.46 -7.86
N GLU A 135 6.16 10.83 -6.60
CA GLU A 135 7.42 10.73 -5.85
C GLU A 135 7.38 9.71 -4.71
N TYR A 136 6.26 9.02 -4.55
CA TYR A 136 6.08 7.94 -3.60
C TYR A 136 5.73 6.65 -4.34
N PHE A 137 6.29 5.53 -3.90
CA PHE A 137 6.06 4.21 -4.50
C PHE A 137 5.46 3.29 -3.45
N ILE A 138 4.24 2.81 -3.68
CA ILE A 138 3.51 1.98 -2.71
C ILE A 138 3.88 0.51 -2.92
N LEU A 139 4.65 -0.05 -2.01
CA LEU A 139 5.18 -1.41 -2.14
C LEU A 139 4.18 -2.47 -1.68
N ASP A 140 3.28 -2.07 -0.80
CA ASP A 140 2.39 -2.99 -0.14
C ASP A 140 1.14 -2.30 0.40
N ILE A 141 0.05 -3.07 0.46
CA ILE A 141 -1.16 -2.73 1.20
C ILE A 141 -1.48 -3.81 2.24
N GLU A 142 -2.14 -3.41 3.32
CA GLU A 142 -2.61 -4.30 4.40
C GLU A 142 -1.45 -5.14 4.99
N PHE A 143 -0.33 -4.48 5.27
CA PHE A 143 0.87 -5.13 5.75
C PHE A 143 0.74 -5.51 7.23
N ALA A 144 0.74 -6.80 7.51
CA ALA A 144 0.78 -7.34 8.87
C ALA A 144 2.22 -7.55 9.32
N GLU A 145 2.57 -7.04 10.51
CA GLU A 145 3.86 -7.31 11.15
C GLU A 145 3.73 -8.47 12.15
N PRO A 146 4.35 -9.64 11.89
CA PRO A 146 4.38 -10.73 12.84
C PRO A 146 5.02 -10.30 14.16
N GLY A 147 4.35 -10.58 15.28
CA GLY A 147 4.88 -10.32 16.63
C GLY A 147 4.46 -8.99 17.26
N PHE A 148 3.57 -8.21 16.64
CA PHE A 148 2.77 -7.22 17.38
C PHE A 148 1.71 -7.95 18.22
N LYS A 149 1.58 -7.58 19.52
CA LYS A 149 0.67 -8.24 20.47
C LYS A 149 -0.79 -8.24 20.00
N ASP A 150 -1.20 -7.24 19.22
CA ASP A 150 -2.57 -7.11 18.68
C ASP A 150 -2.64 -7.34 17.16
N GLY A 151 -1.63 -7.95 16.55
CA GLY A 151 -1.62 -8.19 15.10
C GLY A 151 -1.51 -6.91 14.26
N GLY A 152 -0.75 -5.93 14.77
CA GLY A 152 -0.51 -4.61 14.16
C GLY A 152 -0.39 -4.68 12.64
N ARG A 153 -1.34 -4.02 11.97
CA ARG A 153 -1.44 -3.96 10.53
C ARG A 153 -1.34 -2.52 10.10
N PHE A 154 -0.41 -2.27 9.20
CA PHE A 154 -0.21 -0.97 8.58
C PHE A 154 -0.89 -0.96 7.22
N ASP A 155 -1.56 0.13 6.91
CA ASP A 155 -2.36 0.20 5.68
C ASP A 155 -1.49 0.14 4.44
N MET A 156 -0.40 0.92 4.40
CA MET A 156 0.46 1.01 3.23
C MET A 156 1.93 1.16 3.63
N LEU A 157 2.78 0.44 2.90
CA LEU A 157 4.23 0.61 2.96
C LEU A 157 4.72 1.24 1.67
N ALA A 158 5.60 2.23 1.80
CA ALA A 158 6.06 2.99 0.66
C ALA A 158 7.54 3.40 0.77
N ILE A 159 8.07 3.90 -0.34
CA ILE A 159 9.33 4.63 -0.40
C ILE A 159 9.06 5.97 -1.06
N ARG A 160 9.62 7.03 -0.47
CA ARG A 160 9.76 8.33 -1.14
C ARG A 160 11.04 8.38 -1.95
N TRP A 161 10.93 8.76 -3.21
CA TRP A 161 12.07 9.03 -4.08
C TRP A 161 11.76 10.17 -5.05
N LEU A 162 12.29 11.36 -4.73
CA LEU A 162 12.00 12.59 -5.46
C LEU A 162 12.49 12.48 -6.91
N ALA A 163 11.75 13.06 -7.84
CA ALA A 163 12.04 12.94 -9.27
C ALA A 163 13.46 13.43 -9.62
N CYS A 164 13.91 14.51 -8.98
CA CYS A 164 15.25 15.08 -9.16
C CYS A 164 16.38 14.23 -8.53
N GLU A 165 16.05 13.25 -7.70
CA GLU A 165 17.01 12.41 -6.96
C GLU A 165 17.17 11.00 -7.56
N ARG A 166 16.41 10.62 -8.59
CA ARG A 166 16.39 9.28 -9.23
C ARG A 166 17.62 8.91 -10.06
N ARG A 167 18.74 9.55 -9.77
CA ARG A 167 20.08 9.18 -10.23
C ARG A 167 20.90 8.54 -9.11
N ASP A 168 20.44 8.65 -7.86
CA ASP A 168 21.09 8.12 -6.68
C ASP A 168 20.10 7.29 -5.85
N GLY A 169 20.33 5.97 -5.81
CA GLY A 169 19.51 5.03 -5.06
C GLY A 169 19.62 5.19 -3.54
N SER A 170 20.58 5.96 -3.04
CA SER A 170 20.72 6.29 -1.62
C SER A 170 19.87 7.48 -1.17
N ARG A 171 19.31 8.25 -2.11
CA ARG A 171 18.46 9.41 -1.84
C ARG A 171 16.98 9.06 -1.90
N CYS A 172 16.59 8.05 -1.14
CA CYS A 172 15.22 7.65 -0.98
C CYS A 172 14.95 7.26 0.48
N TRP A 173 13.70 7.40 0.91
CA TRP A 173 13.34 7.34 2.33
C TRP A 173 12.14 6.41 2.54
N PRO A 174 12.13 5.61 3.63
CA PRO A 174 10.97 4.80 3.96
C PRO A 174 9.78 5.69 4.31
N ALA A 175 8.59 5.28 3.87
CA ALA A 175 7.33 5.93 4.22
C ALA A 175 6.32 4.88 4.68
N LEU A 176 5.63 5.16 5.78
CA LEU A 176 4.53 4.38 6.31
C LEU A 176 3.27 5.24 6.15
N ILE A 177 2.24 4.70 5.52
CA ILE A 177 1.06 5.48 5.19
C ILE A 177 -0.15 4.84 5.84
N GLU A 178 -0.91 5.66 6.56
CA GLU A 178 -2.15 5.30 7.23
C GLU A 178 -3.30 6.02 6.54
N MET A 179 -4.34 5.30 6.16
CA MET A 179 -5.50 5.86 5.48
C MET A 179 -6.71 5.82 6.40
N LYS A 180 -7.47 6.92 6.43
CA LYS A 180 -8.81 6.94 7.02
C LYS A 180 -9.83 7.36 5.99
N TYR A 181 -10.86 6.53 5.82
CA TYR A 181 -11.96 6.81 4.91
C TYR A 181 -13.16 7.40 5.67
N GLY A 182 -13.37 8.70 5.50
CA GLY A 182 -14.43 9.46 6.16
C GLY A 182 -14.24 9.60 7.67
N ASP A 183 -15.07 10.43 8.28
CA ASP A 183 -14.88 10.87 9.66
C ASP A 183 -15.16 9.80 10.72
N GLY A 184 -15.92 8.76 10.36
CA GLY A 184 -16.21 7.64 11.26
C GLY A 184 -14.98 6.80 11.59
N ALA A 185 -13.94 6.85 10.75
CA ALA A 185 -12.70 6.10 10.93
C ALA A 185 -11.66 6.83 11.80
N LEU A 186 -11.88 8.10 12.16
CA LEU A 186 -10.87 8.92 12.85
C LEU A 186 -10.65 8.53 14.33
N GLU A 187 -11.65 7.92 14.96
CA GLU A 187 -11.71 7.62 16.39
C GLU A 187 -11.84 6.12 16.69
N GLY A 188 -11.81 5.75 17.98
CA GLY A 188 -12.03 4.38 18.43
C GLY A 188 -10.78 3.49 18.41
N SER A 189 -10.99 2.17 18.39
CA SER A 189 -9.93 1.14 18.48
C SER A 189 -9.00 1.06 17.27
N ALA A 190 -9.26 1.86 16.23
CA ALA A 190 -8.47 2.03 15.02
C ALA A 190 -8.34 3.52 14.62
N GLY A 191 -8.42 4.44 15.59
CA GLY A 191 -8.30 5.88 15.37
C GLY A 191 -6.85 6.34 15.19
N LEU A 192 -6.67 7.56 14.70
CA LEU A 192 -5.36 8.12 14.28
C LEU A 192 -4.25 7.99 15.34
N ILE A 193 -4.55 8.35 16.59
CA ILE A 193 -3.56 8.34 17.69
C ILE A 193 -3.06 6.92 17.99
N LYS A 194 -3.94 5.92 17.93
CA LYS A 194 -3.55 4.52 18.17
C LYS A 194 -2.57 4.05 17.09
N HIS A 195 -2.87 4.34 15.82
CA HIS A 195 -1.98 3.98 14.71
C HIS A 195 -0.62 4.69 14.80
N LEU A 196 -0.58 5.96 15.23
CA LEU A 196 0.68 6.65 15.51
C LEU A 196 1.48 5.98 16.63
N CYS A 197 0.83 5.52 17.70
CA CYS A 197 1.47 4.78 18.79
C CYS A 197 2.02 3.42 18.32
N ASP A 198 1.25 2.69 17.52
CA ASP A 198 1.67 1.40 16.94
C ASP A 198 2.89 1.59 16.01
N ILE A 199 2.88 2.65 15.18
CA ILE A 199 4.02 3.00 14.33
C ILE A 199 5.23 3.44 15.16
N GLN A 200 5.05 4.28 16.18
CA GLN A 200 6.13 4.68 17.09
C GLN A 200 6.79 3.46 17.74
N SER A 201 5.97 2.49 18.17
CA SER A 201 6.44 1.24 18.77
C SER A 201 7.22 0.39 17.76
N LEU A 202 6.77 0.32 16.50
CA LEU A 202 7.49 -0.39 15.43
C LEU A 202 8.86 0.25 15.16
N VAL A 203 8.89 1.57 14.99
CA VAL A 203 10.12 2.31 14.63
C VAL A 203 11.09 2.36 15.81
N GLY A 204 10.58 2.41 17.04
CA GLY A 204 11.38 2.36 18.27
C GLY A 204 12.09 1.03 18.51
N ASP A 205 11.56 -0.09 17.99
CA ASP A 205 12.27 -1.38 17.99
C ASP A 205 13.26 -1.43 16.82
N SER A 206 14.51 -1.03 17.08
CA SER A 206 15.56 -0.91 16.04
C SER A 206 15.78 -2.20 15.25
N ASN A 207 15.61 -3.38 15.88
CA ASN A 207 15.79 -4.67 15.20
C ASN A 207 14.63 -4.98 14.25
N ARG A 208 13.38 -4.76 14.68
CA ARG A 208 12.21 -4.93 13.82
C ARG A 208 12.22 -3.92 12.69
N TYR A 209 12.49 -2.66 13.02
CA TYR A 209 12.52 -1.58 12.04
C TYR A 209 13.61 -1.80 10.99
N ALA A 210 14.83 -2.17 11.39
CA ALA A 210 15.89 -2.51 10.44
C ALA A 210 15.49 -3.65 9.47
N ARG A 211 14.80 -4.68 9.97
CA ARG A 211 14.26 -5.76 9.11
C ARG A 211 13.17 -5.27 8.16
N LEU A 212 12.28 -4.38 8.61
CA LEU A 212 11.26 -3.77 7.77
C LEU A 212 11.93 -2.97 6.65
N VAL A 213 12.87 -2.10 6.99
CA VAL A 213 13.63 -1.25 6.08
C VAL A 213 14.37 -2.07 5.03
N LEU A 214 15.09 -3.12 5.42
CA LEU A 214 15.70 -4.05 4.46
C LEU A 214 14.64 -4.69 3.55
N GLY A 215 13.53 -5.13 4.11
CA GLY A 215 12.42 -5.69 3.34
C GLY A 215 11.73 -4.69 2.39
N LEU A 216 11.76 -3.38 2.66
CA LEU A 216 11.28 -2.37 1.72
C LEU A 216 12.21 -2.26 0.50
N GLN A 217 13.54 -2.28 0.73
CA GLN A 217 14.54 -2.23 -0.36
C GLN A 217 14.38 -3.42 -1.29
N ASP A 218 14.33 -4.63 -0.73
CA ASP A 218 14.21 -5.86 -1.51
C ASP A 218 12.90 -5.87 -2.31
N ARG A 219 11.77 -5.49 -1.68
CA ARG A 219 10.46 -5.44 -2.35
C ARG A 219 10.41 -4.41 -3.47
N PHE A 220 10.94 -3.20 -3.24
CA PHE A 220 11.01 -2.19 -4.30
C PHE A 220 11.81 -2.73 -5.49
N ASN A 221 12.99 -3.29 -5.24
CA ASN A 221 13.84 -3.81 -6.30
C ASN A 221 13.16 -4.97 -7.06
N GLN A 222 12.48 -5.89 -6.37
CA GLN A 222 11.74 -6.98 -7.02
C GLN A 222 10.52 -6.48 -7.81
N LEU A 223 9.71 -5.57 -7.27
CA LEU A 223 8.58 -4.98 -8.00
C LEU A 223 9.06 -4.23 -9.24
N ASN A 224 10.18 -3.52 -9.12
CA ASN A 224 10.84 -2.85 -10.23
C ASN A 224 11.33 -3.84 -11.30
N ASP A 225 12.00 -4.93 -10.89
CA ASP A 225 12.50 -5.98 -11.78
C ASP A 225 11.38 -6.71 -12.52
N LEU A 226 10.21 -6.81 -11.88
CA LEU A 226 9.00 -7.36 -12.47
C LEU A 226 8.29 -6.36 -13.40
N GLY A 227 8.71 -5.09 -13.44
CA GLY A 227 8.07 -4.05 -14.25
C GLY A 227 6.68 -3.66 -13.74
N LEU A 228 6.50 -3.67 -12.41
CA LEU A 228 5.26 -3.25 -11.74
C LEU A 228 5.33 -1.80 -11.20
N LEU A 229 6.44 -1.11 -11.46
CA LEU A 229 6.68 0.29 -11.11
C LEU A 229 7.11 1.05 -12.38
N THR A 230 6.39 2.12 -12.71
CA THR A 230 6.61 2.97 -13.89
C THR A 230 7.17 4.32 -13.45
N PHE A 231 8.47 4.52 -13.69
CA PHE A 231 9.18 5.77 -13.41
C PHE A 231 10.50 5.88 -14.17
N ASN A 232 10.93 7.12 -14.42
CA ASN A 232 12.20 7.49 -15.03
C ASN A 232 13.34 7.22 -14.05
N ARG A 233 14.36 6.50 -14.50
CA ARG A 233 15.56 6.17 -13.72
C ARG A 233 16.78 5.94 -14.59
N ALA A 234 17.96 6.04 -13.97
CA ALA A 234 19.17 5.46 -14.53
C ALA A 234 19.06 3.93 -14.61
N LYS A 235 19.72 3.31 -15.61
CA LYS A 235 19.79 1.85 -15.73
C LYS A 235 20.43 1.24 -14.48
N ASP A 236 19.91 0.09 -14.04
CA ASP A 236 20.44 -0.74 -12.93
C ASP A 236 20.51 -0.07 -11.54
N LEU A 237 19.80 1.06 -11.35
CA LEU A 237 19.76 1.75 -10.07
C LEU A 237 18.88 0.99 -9.06
N LYS A 238 19.50 0.52 -7.98
CA LYS A 238 18.82 -0.11 -6.85
C LYS A 238 18.70 0.87 -5.69
N VAL A 239 17.53 0.84 -5.06
CA VAL A 239 17.28 1.59 -3.83
C VAL A 239 18.12 1.04 -2.68
N ARG A 240 18.72 1.95 -1.91
CA ARG A 240 19.51 1.66 -0.72
C ARG A 240 19.19 2.67 0.37
N PHE A 241 18.85 2.22 1.57
CA PHE A 241 18.78 3.12 2.73
C PHE A 241 19.38 2.47 3.97
N GLY A 242 19.91 3.32 4.86
CA GLY A 242 20.46 2.90 6.13
C GLY A 242 19.40 2.23 7.01
N PRO A 243 19.76 1.22 7.82
CA PRO A 243 18.81 0.49 8.67
C PRO A 243 18.12 1.38 9.72
N THR A 244 18.65 2.59 9.95
CA THR A 244 18.15 3.60 10.89
C THR A 244 17.54 4.81 10.19
N ALA A 245 17.27 4.74 8.88
CA ALA A 245 16.67 5.84 8.14
C ALA A 245 15.34 6.25 8.78
N LYS A 246 15.22 7.52 9.18
CA LYS A 246 14.01 8.07 9.78
C LYS A 246 12.86 8.04 8.75
N PRO A 247 11.72 7.39 9.02
CA PRO A 247 10.63 7.30 8.06
C PRO A 247 9.72 8.54 8.12
N GLU A 248 9.02 8.77 7.02
CA GLU A 248 7.79 9.59 7.02
C GLU A 248 6.60 8.73 7.44
N VAL A 249 5.74 9.28 8.29
CA VAL A 249 4.43 8.70 8.63
C VAL A 249 3.36 9.61 8.08
N ILE A 250 2.68 9.15 7.03
CA ILE A 250 1.79 9.98 6.22
C ILE A 250 0.34 9.57 6.49
N MET A 251 -0.46 10.54 6.90
CA MET A 251 -1.90 10.38 7.05
C MET A 251 -2.61 10.77 5.76
N ILE A 252 -3.40 9.84 5.19
CA ILE A 252 -4.32 10.12 4.09
C ILE A 252 -5.75 10.14 4.64
N LEU A 253 -6.36 11.31 4.65
CA LEU A 253 -7.73 11.51 5.16
C LEU A 253 -8.71 11.61 4.00
N ALA A 254 -9.07 10.46 3.42
CA ALA A 254 -9.94 10.39 2.26
C ALA A 254 -11.39 10.74 2.63
N ASN A 255 -12.02 11.62 1.84
CA ASN A 255 -13.43 12.01 2.01
C ASN A 255 -13.78 12.57 3.40
N HIS A 256 -12.84 13.28 4.04
CA HIS A 256 -13.14 14.05 5.26
C HIS A 256 -14.27 15.07 5.01
N ASN A 257 -15.25 15.15 5.92
CA ASN A 257 -16.29 16.17 5.87
C ASN A 257 -15.76 17.49 6.46
N PRO A 258 -15.55 18.56 5.65
CA PRO A 258 -14.92 19.79 6.13
C PRO A 258 -15.71 20.52 7.22
N ARG A 259 -17.02 20.27 7.32
CA ARG A 259 -17.90 20.86 8.36
C ARG A 259 -17.74 20.18 9.72
N SER A 260 -17.17 18.98 9.76
CA SER A 260 -17.00 18.22 10.99
C SER A 260 -15.88 18.80 11.82
N THR A 261 -16.15 19.02 13.11
CA THR A 261 -15.15 19.53 14.06
C THR A 261 -14.19 18.44 14.55
N LYS A 262 -14.55 17.15 14.38
CA LYS A 262 -13.83 15.99 14.93
C LYS A 262 -12.35 15.97 14.57
N LEU A 263 -12.04 16.12 13.29
CA LEU A 263 -10.64 16.11 12.83
C LEU A 263 -9.84 17.22 13.51
N ALA A 264 -10.36 18.44 13.57
CA ALA A 264 -9.67 19.52 14.27
C ALA A 264 -9.51 19.25 15.77
N ALA A 265 -10.50 18.64 16.43
CA ALA A 265 -10.38 18.29 17.84
C ALA A 265 -9.22 17.30 18.06
N ILE A 266 -9.16 16.23 17.26
CA ILE A 266 -8.07 15.23 17.31
C ILE A 266 -6.73 15.89 16.98
N LEU A 267 -6.67 16.70 15.92
CA LEU A 267 -5.43 17.34 15.50
C LEU A 267 -4.90 18.33 16.52
N ASN A 268 -5.74 18.91 17.39
CA ASN A 268 -5.31 19.85 18.44
C ASN A 268 -5.20 19.19 19.83
N SER A 269 -5.39 17.87 19.92
CA SER A 269 -5.28 17.17 21.20
C SER A 269 -3.81 17.09 21.65
N PRO A 270 -3.52 17.17 22.96
CA PRO A 270 -2.17 17.03 23.48
C PRO A 270 -1.47 15.73 23.03
N GLU A 271 -2.23 14.64 22.94
CA GLU A 271 -1.75 13.31 22.53
C GLU A 271 -1.30 13.27 21.07
N LEU A 272 -1.91 14.07 20.18
CA LEU A 272 -1.46 14.16 18.80
C LEU A 272 -0.33 15.19 18.64
N CYS A 273 -0.38 16.29 19.38
CA CYS A 273 0.66 17.33 19.38
C CYS A 273 2.06 16.79 19.68
N GLN A 274 2.20 15.76 20.53
CA GLN A 274 3.50 15.16 20.83
C GLN A 274 4.22 14.60 19.59
N TYR A 275 3.47 14.24 18.54
CA TYR A 275 4.04 13.68 17.31
C TYR A 275 4.56 14.75 16.34
N GLU A 276 4.29 16.03 16.58
CA GLU A 276 4.79 17.14 15.76
C GLU A 276 6.33 17.20 15.76
N THR A 277 6.94 16.93 16.92
CA THR A 277 8.39 16.91 17.12
C THR A 277 8.90 15.51 17.41
N CYS A 278 8.24 14.47 16.87
CA CYS A 278 8.60 13.09 17.14
C CYS A 278 10.03 12.78 16.67
N GLY A 279 10.86 12.22 17.57
CA GLY A 279 12.22 11.81 17.25
C GLY A 279 12.30 10.56 16.37
N THR A 280 11.29 9.69 16.40
CA THR A 280 11.32 8.39 15.71
C THR A 280 10.90 8.47 14.25
N PHE A 281 9.99 9.38 13.88
CA PHE A 281 9.49 9.53 12.51
C PHE A 281 9.02 10.96 12.27
N ASP A 282 8.86 11.34 10.99
CA ASP A 282 8.30 12.63 10.62
C ASP A 282 6.80 12.48 10.33
N LEU A 283 5.95 13.04 11.19
CA LEU A 283 4.51 13.06 10.95
C LEU A 283 4.18 14.02 9.80
N ARG A 284 3.41 13.51 8.84
CA ARG A 284 2.99 14.20 7.63
C ARG A 284 1.54 13.91 7.29
N PHE A 285 0.94 14.77 6.48
CA PHE A 285 -0.43 14.67 6.00
C PHE A 285 -0.44 14.88 4.50
N PHE A 286 -1.03 13.93 3.76
CA PHE A 286 -1.26 14.12 2.34
C PHE A 286 -2.47 15.03 2.14
N ALA A 287 -2.24 16.16 1.48
CA ALA A 287 -3.27 17.02 0.94
C ALA A 287 -3.15 16.99 -0.57
N ALA A 288 -4.09 16.32 -1.24
CA ALA A 288 -4.06 16.18 -2.68
C ALA A 288 -3.99 17.56 -3.36
N SER A 289 -3.05 17.74 -4.32
CA SER A 289 -2.89 19.01 -5.04
C SER A 289 -4.20 19.46 -5.68
N PHE A 290 -4.98 18.49 -6.19
CA PHE A 290 -6.36 18.61 -6.67
C PHE A 290 -7.07 17.26 -6.44
N GLY A 291 -8.15 16.93 -7.16
CA GLY A 291 -8.95 15.71 -6.92
C GLY A 291 -8.30 14.37 -7.33
N GLY A 292 -7.06 14.08 -6.93
CA GLY A 292 -6.33 12.86 -7.32
C GLY A 292 -5.48 12.26 -6.19
N TYR A 293 -4.83 11.12 -6.47
CA TYR A 293 -3.99 10.38 -5.51
C TYR A 293 -2.50 10.35 -5.88
N GLY A 294 -2.07 11.06 -6.92
CA GLY A 294 -0.65 11.25 -7.21
C GLY A 294 0.04 11.98 -6.05
N MET A 295 0.99 11.31 -5.41
CA MET A 295 1.70 11.84 -4.25
C MET A 295 3.00 12.50 -4.71
N HIS A 296 3.10 13.79 -4.47
CA HIS A 296 4.30 14.62 -4.67
C HIS A 296 4.71 15.21 -3.33
N GLN A 297 6.00 15.48 -3.13
CA GLN A 297 6.50 16.08 -1.89
C GLN A 297 5.76 17.38 -1.53
N ASP A 298 5.42 18.19 -2.52
CA ASP A 298 4.68 19.45 -2.36
C ASP A 298 3.25 19.26 -1.81
N SER A 299 2.71 18.04 -1.92
CA SER A 299 1.38 17.66 -1.39
C SER A 299 1.45 17.08 0.02
N ILE A 300 2.63 17.04 0.64
CA ILE A 300 2.90 16.33 1.89
C ILE A 300 3.23 17.37 2.96
N LEU A 301 2.23 17.67 3.77
CA LEU A 301 2.24 18.76 4.73
C LEU A 301 2.71 18.28 6.10
N THR A 302 3.40 19.15 6.83
CA THR A 302 3.60 19.01 8.27
C THR A 302 2.26 19.12 9.02
N LEU A 303 2.23 18.72 10.29
CA LEU A 303 1.05 18.93 11.14
C LEU A 303 0.66 20.41 11.22
N HIS A 304 1.65 21.30 11.36
CA HIS A 304 1.43 22.74 11.38
C HIS A 304 0.73 23.23 10.11
N GLU A 305 1.31 22.96 8.94
CA GLU A 305 0.76 23.37 7.64
C GLU A 305 -0.64 22.78 7.41
N PHE A 306 -0.84 21.51 7.75
CA PHE A 306 -2.14 20.85 7.60
C PHE A 306 -3.22 21.48 8.50
N ARG A 307 -2.87 21.86 9.74
CA ARG A 307 -3.79 22.62 10.62
C ARG A 307 -4.15 23.98 10.03
N GLN A 308 -3.19 24.70 9.43
CA GLN A 308 -3.47 25.98 8.78
C GLN A 308 -4.40 25.79 7.57
N LEU A 309 -4.15 24.77 6.74
CA LEU A 309 -5.04 24.42 5.63
C LEU A 309 -6.47 24.14 6.12
N LEU A 310 -6.63 23.36 7.19
CA LEU A 310 -7.93 23.04 7.77
C LEU A 310 -8.65 24.30 8.32
N LYS A 311 -7.92 25.21 8.97
CA LYS A 311 -8.46 26.49 9.45
C LYS A 311 -8.93 27.37 8.30
N ASN A 312 -8.12 27.53 7.26
CA ASN A 312 -8.46 28.37 6.10
C ASN A 312 -9.72 27.85 5.38
N ARG A 313 -9.89 26.52 5.30
CA ARG A 313 -11.10 25.91 4.72
C ARG A 313 -12.37 26.12 5.56
N ARG A 314 -12.23 26.33 6.86
CA ARG A 314 -13.36 26.65 7.77
C ARG A 314 -13.65 28.15 7.85
N GLY A 315 -12.62 28.99 7.75
CA GLY A 315 -12.76 30.45 7.82
C GLY A 315 -13.48 31.10 6.64
N GLY A 316 -13.74 30.35 5.56
CA GLY A 316 -14.51 30.83 4.39
C GLY A 316 -16.03 30.92 4.58
N THR A 317 -16.57 30.55 5.75
CA THR A 317 -18.02 30.67 6.05
C THR A 317 -18.40 31.93 6.84
N GLU A 318 -17.47 32.83 7.11
CA GLU A 318 -17.81 34.19 7.53
C GLU A 318 -17.85 35.09 6.29
N SER A 319 -19.00 35.12 5.61
CA SER A 319 -19.35 36.32 4.84
C SER A 319 -19.41 37.48 5.83
N PRO A 320 -18.72 38.61 5.57
CA PRO A 320 -18.89 39.78 6.40
C PRO A 320 -20.35 40.20 6.30
N GLY A 321 -21.07 40.15 7.42
CA GLY A 321 -22.36 40.82 7.51
C GLY A 321 -22.14 42.31 7.39
N ALA A 322 -22.47 42.87 6.23
CA ALA A 322 -23.05 44.21 6.01
C ALA A 322 -23.24 44.44 4.51
#